data_AF-A0A7V5MH51-F1
#
_entry.id   AF-A0A7V5MH51-F1
#
_cell.length_a   1.000
_cell.length_b   1.000
_cell.length_c   1.000
_cell.angle_alpha   90.00
_cell.angle_beta   90.00
_cell.angle_gamma   90.00
#
_symmetry.space_group_name_H-M   'P 1'
#
loop_
_entity.id
_entity.type
_entity.pdbx_description
1 polymer ?
#
loop_
_entity_poly.entity_id
_entity_poly.type
_entity_poly.pdbx_seq_one_letter_code
_entity_poly.pdbx_strand_id
1 'polypeptide(L)'
;DDTIYGGGAGMLIRPDVVGAALQKVENTYKIALSPKGDFFTQDTAKVLSTKKSLTLVCGRYEGFDARTLEEMDKVISIGPYITMGGELPAMIIIESVSRLIKGVLGNVESLYEESYTKGLRDIEYPLYTKPYEYKGKKVPEVLLSGNHQKIKEWKEKNRPKGNK
;
A
#
# COMPACT_ATOMS: atom_id res chain seq x y z
N ASP A 1 8.69 -7.67 -25.06
CA ASP A 1 8.12 -6.34 -25.40
C ASP A 1 8.17 -6.17 -26.91
N ASP A 2 7.50 -5.15 -27.44
CA ASP A 2 7.54 -4.79 -28.87
C ASP A 2 7.25 -3.29 -29.06
N THR A 3 7.43 -2.81 -30.28
CA THR A 3 7.18 -1.42 -30.70
C THR A 3 5.71 -1.02 -30.58
N ILE A 4 5.47 0.27 -30.29
CA ILE A 4 4.13 0.82 -30.10
C ILE A 4 3.53 1.22 -31.46
N TYR A 5 2.32 0.71 -31.76
CA TYR A 5 1.54 1.19 -32.91
C TYR A 5 1.25 2.69 -32.79
N GLY A 6 1.49 3.44 -33.88
CA GLY A 6 1.38 4.90 -33.88
C GLY A 6 2.65 5.62 -33.41
N GLY A 7 3.70 4.89 -33.05
CA GLY A 7 4.98 5.44 -32.60
C GLY A 7 5.02 5.71 -31.09
N GLY A 8 6.22 6.00 -30.59
CA GLY A 8 6.51 6.21 -29.16
C GLY A 8 8.00 6.00 -28.88
N ALA A 9 8.50 6.54 -27.76
CA ALA A 9 9.92 6.47 -27.43
C ALA A 9 10.36 5.11 -26.84
N GLY A 10 9.41 4.29 -26.39
CA GLY A 10 9.68 3.05 -25.67
C GLY A 10 8.98 1.82 -26.25
N MET A 11 9.08 0.73 -25.51
CA MET A 11 8.52 -0.57 -25.87
C MET A 11 7.31 -0.88 -24.98
N LEU A 12 6.42 -1.75 -25.45
CA LEU A 12 5.22 -2.15 -24.72
C LEU A 12 5.22 -3.66 -24.48
N ILE A 13 4.71 -4.08 -23.33
CA ILE A 13 4.52 -5.51 -23.06
C ILE A 13 3.46 -6.04 -24.01
N ARG A 14 3.81 -7.10 -24.76
CA ARG A 14 2.92 -7.72 -25.73
C ARG A 14 1.75 -8.44 -25.04
N PRO A 15 0.51 -8.31 -25.55
CA PRO A 15 -0.67 -8.87 -24.91
C PRO A 15 -0.71 -10.40 -24.97
N ASP A 16 -0.23 -11.02 -26.04
CA ASP A 16 -0.21 -12.47 -26.20
C ASP A 16 0.72 -13.16 -25.19
N VAL A 17 1.85 -12.53 -24.85
CA VAL A 17 2.78 -13.03 -23.84
C VAL A 17 2.17 -12.96 -22.43
N VAL A 18 1.53 -11.84 -22.08
CA VAL A 18 0.85 -11.71 -20.78
C VAL A 18 -0.34 -12.64 -20.70
N GLY A 19 -1.16 -12.70 -21.75
CA GLY A 19 -2.32 -13.60 -21.82
C GLY A 19 -1.92 -15.07 -21.63
N ALA A 20 -0.84 -15.52 -22.29
CA ALA A 20 -0.31 -16.86 -22.10
C ALA A 20 0.13 -17.14 -20.66
N ALA A 21 0.74 -16.16 -19.98
CA ALA A 21 1.09 -16.28 -18.56
C ALA A 21 -0.15 -16.31 -17.65
N LEU A 22 -1.15 -15.45 -17.93
CA LEU A 22 -2.40 -15.39 -17.17
C LEU A 22 -3.23 -16.67 -17.29
N GLN A 23 -3.18 -17.36 -18.43
CA GLN A 23 -3.83 -18.67 -18.60
C GLN A 23 -3.26 -19.76 -17.69
N LYS A 24 -2.06 -19.57 -17.12
CA LYS A 24 -1.44 -20.52 -16.19
C LYS A 24 -1.85 -20.28 -14.73
N VAL A 25 -2.53 -19.18 -14.44
CA VAL A 25 -2.98 -18.81 -13.10
C VAL A 25 -4.50 -18.67 -13.05
N GLU A 26 -5.16 -19.67 -12.49
CA GLU A 26 -6.62 -19.74 -12.43
C GLU A 26 -7.18 -19.28 -11.08
N ASN A 27 -8.45 -18.84 -11.06
CA ASN A 27 -9.21 -18.52 -9.84
C ASN A 27 -8.52 -17.50 -8.90
N THR A 28 -7.89 -16.49 -9.48
CA THR A 28 -7.11 -15.46 -8.77
C THR A 28 -7.57 -14.06 -9.15
N TYR A 29 -7.51 -13.12 -8.21
CA TYR A 29 -7.82 -11.72 -8.47
C TYR A 29 -6.60 -11.05 -9.12
N LYS A 30 -6.74 -10.63 -10.39
CA LYS A 30 -5.65 -10.13 -11.24
C LYS A 30 -5.51 -8.63 -11.12
N ILE A 31 -4.31 -8.16 -10.82
CA ILE A 31 -3.99 -6.76 -10.62
C ILE A 31 -2.82 -6.38 -11.54
N ALA A 32 -3.04 -5.44 -12.44
CA ALA A 32 -1.95 -4.81 -13.18
C ALA A 32 -1.37 -3.63 -12.40
N LEU A 33 -0.04 -3.57 -12.31
CA LEU A 33 0.66 -2.50 -11.61
C LEU A 33 1.14 -1.46 -12.60
N SER A 34 0.53 -0.28 -12.55
CA SER A 34 0.74 0.79 -13.53
C SER A 34 0.46 2.15 -12.88
N PRO A 35 1.25 3.20 -13.20
CA PRO A 35 0.97 4.56 -12.71
C PRO A 35 -0.38 5.12 -13.19
N LYS A 36 -0.99 4.52 -14.21
CA LYS A 36 -2.31 4.88 -14.75
C LYS A 36 -3.50 4.30 -13.94
N GLY A 37 -3.22 3.48 -12.91
CA GLY A 37 -4.24 2.85 -12.08
C GLY A 37 -4.72 3.71 -10.90
N ASP A 38 -5.70 3.20 -10.17
CA ASP A 38 -6.15 3.80 -8.92
C ASP A 38 -5.05 3.77 -7.87
N PHE A 39 -4.98 4.78 -7.01
CA PHE A 39 -4.01 4.77 -5.92
C PHE A 39 -4.30 3.68 -4.91
N PHE A 40 -3.25 2.95 -4.55
CA PHE A 40 -3.25 2.00 -3.46
C PHE A 40 -3.43 2.74 -2.13
N THR A 41 -4.38 2.27 -1.33
CA THR A 41 -4.71 2.84 -0.01
C THR A 41 -4.88 1.71 0.99
N GLN A 42 -4.94 2.06 2.28
CA GLN A 42 -5.21 1.08 3.32
C GLN A 42 -6.57 0.38 3.15
N ASP A 43 -7.57 1.06 2.60
CA ASP A 43 -8.86 0.44 2.30
C ASP A 43 -8.76 -0.54 1.12
N THR A 44 -7.98 -0.21 0.10
CA THR A 44 -7.64 -1.15 -0.96
C THR A 44 -6.94 -2.38 -0.38
N ALA A 45 -5.98 -2.20 0.53
CA ALA A 45 -5.29 -3.30 1.21
C ALA A 45 -6.27 -4.22 1.98
N LYS A 46 -7.23 -3.64 2.72
CA LYS A 46 -8.29 -4.38 3.42
C LYS A 46 -9.17 -5.19 2.46
N VAL A 47 -9.54 -4.63 1.31
CA VAL A 47 -10.32 -5.36 0.31
C VAL A 47 -9.50 -6.52 -0.26
N LEU A 48 -8.23 -6.28 -0.61
CA LEU A 48 -7.35 -7.29 -1.17
C LEU A 48 -7.03 -8.43 -0.18
N SER A 49 -6.95 -8.14 1.13
CA SER A 49 -6.68 -9.18 2.14
C SER A 49 -7.83 -10.18 2.33
N THR A 50 -9.05 -9.86 1.84
CA THR A 50 -10.18 -10.79 1.82
C THR A 50 -10.15 -11.76 0.64
N LYS A 51 -9.29 -11.52 -0.36
CA LYS A 51 -9.19 -12.37 -1.56
C LYS A 51 -8.42 -13.64 -1.23
N LYS A 52 -8.88 -14.77 -1.78
CA LYS A 52 -8.21 -16.07 -1.59
C LYS A 52 -6.84 -16.15 -2.27
N SER A 53 -6.72 -15.50 -3.43
CA SER A 53 -5.50 -15.47 -4.23
C SER A 53 -5.43 -14.15 -4.99
N LEU A 54 -4.22 -13.61 -5.10
CA LEU A 54 -3.89 -12.40 -5.86
C LEU A 54 -2.84 -12.75 -6.91
N THR A 55 -2.99 -12.22 -8.12
CA THR A 55 -1.94 -12.22 -9.15
C THR A 55 -1.55 -10.79 -9.44
N LEU A 56 -0.30 -10.46 -9.17
CA LEU A 56 0.25 -9.12 -9.39
C LEU A 56 1.08 -9.12 -10.68
N VAL A 57 0.58 -8.43 -11.70
CA VAL A 57 1.25 -8.32 -12.99
C VAL A 57 2.09 -7.06 -13.00
N CYS A 58 3.41 -7.24 -12.96
CA CYS A 58 4.37 -6.16 -12.87
C CYS A 58 4.60 -5.52 -14.26
N GLY A 59 4.29 -4.24 -14.39
CA GLY A 59 4.61 -3.49 -15.61
C GLY A 59 6.12 -3.26 -15.78
N ARG A 60 6.57 -3.11 -17.02
CA ARG A 60 7.92 -2.70 -17.43
C ARG A 60 7.79 -1.85 -18.69
N TYR A 61 8.89 -1.22 -19.10
CA TYR A 61 8.92 -0.37 -20.30
C TYR A 61 7.84 0.74 -20.20
N GLU A 62 7.07 0.99 -21.27
CA GLU A 62 5.92 1.93 -21.27
C GLU A 62 4.66 1.33 -20.63
N GLY A 63 4.72 0.08 -20.17
CA GLY A 63 3.63 -0.63 -19.50
C GLY A 63 2.99 -1.70 -20.37
N PHE A 64 1.65 -1.75 -20.32
CA PHE A 64 0.85 -2.82 -20.91
C PHE A 64 0.13 -2.35 -22.18
N ASP A 65 -0.08 -3.29 -23.10
CA ASP A 65 -1.13 -3.15 -24.11
C ASP A 65 -2.49 -2.92 -23.44
N ALA A 66 -3.29 -2.01 -23.98
CA ALA A 66 -4.59 -1.66 -23.42
C ALA A 66 -5.52 -2.88 -23.31
N ARG A 67 -5.46 -3.81 -24.28
CA ARG A 67 -6.28 -5.04 -24.28
C ARG A 67 -5.94 -5.95 -23.10
N THR A 68 -4.67 -5.97 -22.69
CA THR A 68 -4.24 -6.73 -21.50
C THR A 68 -4.84 -6.17 -20.22
N LEU A 69 -5.06 -4.85 -20.14
CA LEU A 69 -5.67 -4.23 -18.98
C LEU A 69 -7.16 -4.56 -18.86
N GLU A 70 -7.85 -4.81 -19.97
CA GLU A 70 -9.26 -5.25 -19.99
C GLU A 70 -9.45 -6.64 -19.36
N GLU A 71 -8.39 -7.46 -19.32
CA GLU A 71 -8.40 -8.79 -18.68
C GLU A 71 -8.12 -8.76 -17.16
N MET A 72 -7.87 -7.58 -16.60
CA MET A 72 -7.51 -7.40 -15.19
C MET A 72 -8.72 -7.01 -14.35
N ASP A 73 -8.80 -7.54 -13.13
CA ASP A 73 -9.83 -7.12 -12.16
C ASP A 73 -9.56 -5.72 -11.60
N LYS A 74 -8.30 -5.27 -11.60
CA LYS A 74 -7.91 -3.93 -11.16
C LYS A 74 -6.59 -3.47 -11.78
N VAL A 75 -6.45 -2.16 -11.97
CA VAL A 75 -5.17 -1.50 -12.24
C VAL A 75 -4.83 -0.64 -11.03
N ILE A 76 -3.65 -0.83 -10.44
CA ILE A 76 -3.22 -0.14 -9.22
C ILE A 76 -1.92 0.62 -9.45
N SER A 77 -1.89 1.86 -8.95
CA SER A 77 -0.70 2.70 -8.80
C SER A 77 -0.34 2.82 -7.31
N ILE A 78 0.95 2.83 -6.98
CA ILE A 78 1.42 3.07 -5.59
C ILE A 78 1.67 4.55 -5.28
N GLY A 79 1.41 5.44 -6.25
CA GLY A 79 1.46 6.88 -6.03
C GLY A 79 1.85 7.68 -7.27
N PRO A 80 1.91 9.02 -7.14
CA PRO A 80 2.17 9.95 -8.25
C PRO A 80 3.67 10.06 -8.56
N TYR A 81 4.33 8.92 -8.81
CA TYR A 81 5.74 8.84 -9.15
C TYR A 81 6.01 7.63 -10.06
N ILE A 82 7.16 7.62 -10.72
CA ILE A 82 7.56 6.57 -11.66
C ILE A 82 8.63 5.68 -11.02
N THR A 83 8.54 4.38 -11.27
CA THR A 83 9.55 3.38 -10.93
C THR A 83 9.99 2.66 -12.20
N MET A 84 11.11 1.93 -12.16
CA MET A 84 11.60 1.17 -13.31
C MET A 84 10.69 -0.01 -13.70
N GLY A 85 9.76 -0.41 -12.84
CA GLY A 85 8.90 -1.55 -13.04
C GLY A 85 7.97 -1.81 -11.84
N GLY A 86 7.02 -2.72 -12.05
CA GLY A 86 5.99 -3.08 -11.09
C GLY A 86 6.46 -3.91 -9.90
N GLU A 87 7.71 -4.33 -9.84
CA GLU A 87 8.21 -5.26 -8.82
C GLU A 87 8.21 -4.64 -7.41
N LEU A 88 8.70 -3.41 -7.25
CA LEU A 88 8.62 -2.69 -5.98
C LEU A 88 7.16 -2.38 -5.59
N PRO A 89 6.31 -1.87 -6.50
CA PRO A 89 4.87 -1.80 -6.25
C PRO A 89 4.23 -3.11 -5.79
N ALA A 90 4.62 -4.25 -6.37
CA ALA A 90 4.12 -5.55 -5.97
C ALA A 90 4.55 -5.89 -4.54
N MET A 91 5.81 -5.66 -4.19
CA MET A 91 6.32 -5.89 -2.83
C MET A 91 5.59 -5.05 -1.79
N ILE A 92 5.30 -3.77 -2.09
CA ILE A 92 4.54 -2.88 -1.20
C ILE A 92 3.12 -3.44 -0.97
N ILE A 93 2.43 -3.85 -2.04
CA ILE A 93 1.08 -4.42 -1.92
C ILE A 93 1.12 -5.73 -1.12
N ILE A 94 2.07 -6.62 -1.42
CA ILE A 94 2.25 -7.89 -0.69
C ILE A 94 2.45 -7.62 0.80
N GLU A 95 3.33 -6.69 1.16
CA GLU A 95 3.63 -6.35 2.55
C GLU A 95 2.38 -5.82 3.26
N SER A 96 1.75 -4.80 2.68
CA SER A 96 0.58 -4.14 3.29
C SER A 96 -0.64 -5.06 3.41
N VAL A 97 -0.86 -5.92 2.41
CA VAL A 97 -1.96 -6.91 2.45
C VAL A 97 -1.66 -8.04 3.44
N SER A 98 -0.43 -8.56 3.46
CA SER A 98 -0.06 -9.69 4.32
C SER A 98 -0.20 -9.36 5.80
N ARG A 99 0.12 -8.12 6.21
CA ARG A 99 -0.08 -7.66 7.59
C ARG A 99 -1.52 -7.77 8.08
N LEU A 100 -2.50 -7.70 7.18
CA LEU A 100 -3.92 -7.80 7.50
C LEU A 100 -4.42 -9.24 7.59
N ILE A 101 -3.59 -10.24 7.24
CA ILE A 101 -3.95 -11.65 7.31
C ILE A 101 -3.81 -12.14 8.76
N LYS A 102 -4.86 -12.81 9.26
CA LYS A 102 -4.89 -13.35 10.62
C LYS A 102 -3.69 -14.28 10.86
N GLY A 103 -2.93 -14.00 11.92
CA GLY A 103 -1.77 -14.80 12.34
C GLY A 103 -0.43 -14.29 11.83
N VAL A 104 -0.39 -13.27 10.98
CA VAL A 104 0.88 -12.65 10.53
C VAL A 104 1.43 -11.68 11.58
N LEU A 105 0.58 -10.83 12.16
CA LEU A 105 0.99 -9.91 13.23
C LEU A 105 0.79 -10.52 14.61
N GLY A 106 1.77 -10.32 15.49
CA GLY A 106 1.73 -10.80 16.88
C GLY A 106 0.78 -10.02 17.79
N ASN A 107 0.63 -8.71 17.56
CA ASN A 107 -0.32 -7.87 18.31
C ASN A 107 -1.38 -7.28 17.38
N VAL A 108 -2.57 -7.89 17.37
CA VAL A 108 -3.70 -7.44 16.54
C VAL A 108 -4.22 -6.07 16.96
N GLU A 109 -3.99 -5.66 18.22
CA GLU A 109 -4.44 -4.35 18.71
C GLU A 109 -3.74 -3.18 17.99
N SER A 110 -2.53 -3.38 17.46
CA SER A 110 -1.81 -2.33 16.73
C SER A 110 -2.57 -1.87 15.48
N LEU A 111 -3.27 -2.78 14.82
CA LEU A 111 -4.04 -2.50 13.60
C LEU A 111 -5.20 -1.51 13.82
N TYR A 112 -5.65 -1.28 15.07
CA TYR A 112 -6.74 -0.35 15.36
C TYR A 112 -6.28 1.08 15.67
N GLU A 113 -5.04 1.24 16.12
CA GLU A 113 -4.48 2.54 16.49
C GLU A 113 -3.58 3.13 15.39
N GLU A 114 -3.20 2.32 14.39
CA GLU A 114 -2.34 2.68 13.26
C GLU A 114 -2.91 3.80 12.36
N SER A 115 -1.99 4.53 11.74
CA SER A 115 -2.30 5.55 10.73
C SER A 115 -3.11 4.94 9.58
N TYR A 116 -4.00 5.73 8.99
CA TYR A 116 -4.87 5.36 7.88
C TYR A 116 -5.94 4.31 8.18
N THR A 117 -6.07 3.87 9.44
CA THR A 117 -7.10 2.91 9.85
C THR A 117 -8.50 3.50 9.77
N LYS A 118 -8.69 4.74 10.27
CA LYS A 118 -9.98 5.46 10.30
C LYS A 118 -10.18 6.41 9.10
N GLY A 119 -9.24 6.44 8.16
CA GLY A 119 -9.33 7.22 6.92
C GLY A 119 -7.99 7.82 6.49
N LEU A 120 -7.93 8.34 5.26
CA LEU A 120 -6.70 8.81 4.60
C LEU A 120 -5.94 9.94 5.31
N ARG A 121 -6.56 10.62 6.27
CA ARG A 121 -5.95 11.69 7.06
C ARG A 121 -5.68 11.31 8.51
N ASP A 122 -5.96 10.06 8.88
CA ASP A 122 -5.70 9.54 10.20
C ASP A 122 -4.21 9.29 10.35
N ILE A 123 -3.53 10.12 11.12
CA ILE A 123 -2.11 9.97 11.43
C ILE A 123 -1.98 9.75 12.93
N GLU A 124 -1.20 8.75 13.30
CA GLU A 124 -0.89 8.45 14.69
C GLU A 124 -0.29 9.66 15.41
N TYR A 125 -0.58 9.73 16.70
CA TYR A 125 0.06 10.66 17.62
C TYR A 125 1.55 10.32 17.75
N PRO A 126 2.41 11.29 18.13
CA PRO A 126 3.82 11.01 18.37
C PRO A 126 4.02 9.94 19.44
N LEU A 127 4.80 8.91 19.10
CA LEU A 127 5.20 7.84 20.00
C LEU A 127 6.53 8.18 20.67
N TYR A 128 6.64 7.81 21.94
CA TYR A 128 7.86 7.97 22.74
C TYR A 128 8.24 6.61 23.33
N THR A 129 9.54 6.34 23.39
CA THR A 129 10.10 5.17 24.06
C THR A 129 11.31 5.59 24.89
N LYS A 130 11.90 4.64 25.61
CA LYS A 130 13.11 4.87 26.40
C LYS A 130 14.28 5.28 25.47
N PRO A 131 15.20 6.14 25.91
CA PRO A 131 15.32 6.74 27.25
C PRO A 131 14.39 7.95 27.49
N TYR A 132 14.20 8.33 28.76
CA TYR A 132 13.36 9.49 29.15
C TYR A 132 13.83 10.82 28.55
N GLU A 133 15.14 11.01 28.42
CA GLU A 133 15.73 12.22 27.85
C GLU A 133 16.70 11.86 26.73
N TYR A 134 16.53 12.48 25.56
CA TYR A 134 17.40 12.33 24.40
C TYR A 134 17.79 13.72 23.87
N LYS A 135 19.08 14.06 23.96
CA LYS A 135 19.63 15.35 23.51
C LYS A 135 18.89 16.57 24.11
N GLY A 136 18.62 16.54 25.42
CA GLY A 136 17.88 17.61 26.10
C GLY A 136 16.37 17.61 25.86
N LYS A 137 15.83 16.67 25.06
CA LYS A 137 14.39 16.53 24.82
C LYS A 137 13.82 15.44 25.73
N LYS A 138 12.87 15.82 26.58
CA LYS A 138 12.21 14.92 27.54
C LYS A 138 10.91 14.34 26.98
N VAL A 139 10.55 13.15 27.43
CA VAL A 139 9.21 12.59 27.20
C VAL A 139 8.16 13.48 27.90
N PRO A 140 7.02 13.81 27.28
CA PRO A 140 5.97 14.58 27.92
C PRO A 140 5.51 13.96 29.24
N GLU A 141 5.51 14.74 30.32
CA GLU A 141 5.18 14.26 31.69
C GLU A 141 3.81 13.58 31.79
N VAL A 142 2.83 14.02 30.97
CA VAL A 142 1.50 13.37 30.91
C VAL A 142 1.59 11.90 30.51
N LEU A 143 2.54 11.52 29.66
CA LEU A 143 2.76 10.13 29.23
C LEU A 143 3.40 9.26 30.32
N LEU A 144 3.98 9.89 31.35
CA LEU A 144 4.58 9.23 32.51
C LEU A 144 3.63 9.15 33.70
N SER A 145 2.50 9.86 33.65
CA SER A 145 1.58 10.05 34.78
C SER A 145 0.78 8.80 35.19
N GLY A 146 0.75 7.76 34.34
CA GLY A 146 -0.13 6.60 34.51
C GLY A 146 -1.63 6.90 34.38
N ASN A 147 -2.02 8.17 34.15
CA ASN A 147 -3.41 8.57 34.04
C ASN A 147 -3.92 8.30 32.61
N HIS A 148 -4.59 7.16 32.42
CA HIS A 148 -5.09 6.72 31.12
C HIS A 148 -5.99 7.75 30.42
N GLN A 149 -6.84 8.48 31.17
CA GLN A 149 -7.72 9.50 30.60
C GLN A 149 -6.91 10.67 30.04
N LYS A 150 -6.00 11.24 30.84
CA LYS A 150 -5.15 12.36 30.40
C LYS A 150 -4.24 11.97 29.24
N ILE A 151 -3.76 10.72 29.23
CA ILE A 151 -2.97 10.19 28.12
C ILE A 151 -3.82 10.11 26.85
N LYS A 152 -5.05 9.61 26.93
CA LYS A 152 -5.96 9.54 25.77
C LYS A 152 -6.26 10.93 25.20
N GLU A 153 -6.63 11.87 26.06
CA GLU A 153 -6.87 13.27 25.67
C GLU A 153 -5.63 13.90 25.02
N TRP A 154 -4.44 13.65 25.57
CA TRP A 154 -3.18 14.11 24.97
C TRP A 154 -2.94 13.48 23.59
N LYS A 155 -3.18 12.17 23.42
CA LYS A 155 -3.03 11.48 22.14
C LYS A 155 -3.94 12.09 21.09
N GLU A 156 -5.22 12.27 21.40
CA GLU A 156 -6.20 12.88 20.48
C GLU A 156 -5.80 14.31 20.10
N LYS A 157 -5.37 15.13 21.07
CA LYS A 157 -4.93 16.52 20.84
C LYS A 157 -3.68 16.63 19.97
N ASN A 158 -2.77 15.66 20.07
CA ASN A 158 -1.48 15.69 19.37
C ASN A 158 -1.44 14.83 18.09
N ARG A 159 -2.58 14.26 17.66
CA ARG A 159 -2.67 13.67 16.31
C ARG A 159 -2.43 14.77 15.28
N PRO A 160 -1.48 14.59 14.33
CA PRO A 160 -1.27 15.55 13.27
C PRO A 160 -2.54 15.74 12.44
N LYS A 161 -2.86 16.98 12.09
CA LYS A 161 -3.86 17.23 11.05
C LYS A 161 -3.17 16.94 9.72
N GLY A 162 -3.55 15.86 9.04
CA GLY A 162 -2.98 15.50 7.74
C GLY A 162 -2.94 16.71 6.80
N ASN A 163 -1.85 16.83 6.02
CA ASN A 163 -1.68 17.94 5.08
C ASN A 163 -2.88 18.01 4.10
N LYS A 164 -3.30 19.23 3.76
CA LYS A 164 -4.41 19.51 2.84
C LYS A 164 -4.13 18.98 1.44
#